data_AF-A0A9Q0DXV0-F1
#
_entry.id   AF-A0A9Q0DXV0-F1
#
_cell.length_a   1.000
_cell.length_b   1.000
_cell.length_c   1.000
_cell.angle_alpha   90.00
_cell.angle_beta   90.00
_cell.angle_gamma   90.00
#
_symmetry.space_group_name_H-M   'P 1'
#
loop_
_entity.id
_entity.type
_entity.pdbx_description
1 polymer ?
#
loop_
_entity_poly.entity_id
_entity_poly.type
_entity_poly.pdbx_seq_one_letter_code
_entity_poly.pdbx_strand_id
1 'polypeptide(L)'
;MKTSKPETKPADHHKTIKPLSSTFAVPSHNALARVLPEERQPVVVSRGEAEPQDPPQRTGGATQSEDDASLSNLRHTYQVHQTHKRPPLPDFKEEENIAERIDLEPKDVESYRSAMDKMAEDIIALKTRVVTLEAENSRLRSDLSLHRDLGQQLLDDTDIDVMTKAEIADRIAYLKFTLASETTKAATHRDKVQQLQNELIRRNDNEKEYVKLQKAYQEQQEQVQRCQCRVAKVAGLEATVKQQEKVIEKLEKASEVFPEEDRHLLLHKVETSDARIRTLETQLEENCRLWGEEKQEMLTRLSETRHGLG
;
A
#
# COMPACT_ATOMS: atom_id res chain seq x y z
N MET A 1 70.10 39.28 30.97
CA MET A 1 70.65 38.14 30.22
C MET A 1 69.49 37.29 29.71
N LYS A 2 69.62 36.82 28.48
CA LYS A 2 68.63 36.13 27.63
C LYS A 2 68.33 34.72 28.12
N THR A 3 67.10 34.24 27.95
CA THR A 3 66.73 32.83 27.67
C THR A 3 65.25 32.80 27.22
N SER A 4 64.98 32.78 25.92
CA SER A 4 64.78 31.61 25.04
C SER A 4 63.46 30.87 25.25
N LYS A 5 62.55 31.06 24.28
CA LYS A 5 61.42 30.17 23.92
C LYS A 5 61.92 28.75 23.62
N PRO A 6 61.02 27.77 23.71
CA PRO A 6 60.99 26.73 22.69
C PRO A 6 59.60 26.57 22.04
N GLU A 7 59.67 26.35 20.72
CA GLU A 7 58.61 25.93 19.81
C GLU A 7 57.91 24.64 20.25
N THR A 8 56.61 24.57 19.97
CA THR A 8 55.81 23.35 20.05
C THR A 8 55.45 22.93 18.62
N LYS A 9 55.94 21.76 18.20
CA LYS A 9 55.55 21.09 16.95
C LYS A 9 54.12 20.54 17.08
N PRO A 10 53.28 20.57 16.02
CA PRO A 10 52.06 19.77 15.98
C PRO A 10 52.36 18.35 15.47
N ALA A 11 51.76 17.35 16.13
CA ALA A 11 51.85 15.94 15.75
C ALA A 11 50.71 15.59 14.79
N ASP A 12 51.07 15.03 13.64
CA ASP A 12 50.18 14.43 12.65
C ASP A 12 49.51 13.17 13.19
N HIS A 13 48.18 13.12 13.09
CA HIS A 13 47.39 11.89 13.24
C HIS A 13 46.53 11.69 11.99
N HIS A 14 47.15 11.11 10.97
CA HIS A 14 46.43 10.49 9.85
C HIS A 14 45.67 9.25 10.34
N LYS A 15 44.35 9.37 10.52
CA LYS A 15 43.46 8.21 10.62
C LYS A 15 43.19 7.67 9.22
N THR A 16 43.85 6.56 8.90
CA THR A 16 43.56 5.71 7.73
C THR A 16 42.17 5.10 7.86
N ILE A 17 41.22 5.58 7.07
CA ILE A 17 39.89 4.98 6.90
C ILE A 17 40.05 3.79 5.95
N LYS A 18 39.83 2.57 6.46
CA LYS A 18 39.76 1.35 5.64
C LYS A 18 38.44 1.34 4.86
N PRO A 19 38.42 1.05 3.55
CA PRO A 19 37.17 0.90 2.82
C PRO A 19 36.50 -0.42 3.23
N LEU A 20 35.29 -0.33 3.77
CA LEU A 20 34.39 -1.46 3.94
C LEU A 20 33.93 -1.91 2.54
N SER A 21 34.46 -3.01 2.04
CA SER A 21 33.93 -3.73 0.89
C SER A 21 32.58 -4.35 1.29
N SER A 22 31.51 -3.55 1.20
CA SER A 22 30.14 -4.04 1.32
C SER A 22 29.74 -4.63 -0.03
N THR A 23 30.03 -5.90 -0.19
CA THR A 23 29.51 -6.76 -1.26
C THR A 23 27.98 -6.67 -1.23
N PHE A 24 27.38 -5.99 -2.21
CA PHE A 24 25.94 -6.02 -2.41
C PHE A 24 25.54 -7.44 -2.83
N ALA A 25 25.17 -8.27 -1.87
CA ALA A 25 24.50 -9.54 -2.12
C ALA A 25 23.05 -9.23 -2.54
N VAL A 26 22.83 -9.09 -3.84
CA VAL A 26 21.48 -8.97 -4.40
C VAL A 26 20.79 -10.32 -4.22
N PRO A 27 19.60 -10.40 -3.61
CA PRO A 27 18.87 -11.66 -3.50
C PRO A 27 18.58 -12.24 -4.90
N SER A 28 18.92 -13.51 -5.12
CA SER A 28 18.59 -14.22 -6.36
C SER A 28 17.08 -14.19 -6.61
N HIS A 29 16.70 -14.11 -7.88
CA HIS A 29 15.40 -13.75 -8.48
C HIS A 29 14.14 -14.55 -8.05
N ASN A 30 14.17 -15.28 -6.93
CA ASN A 30 13.15 -16.23 -6.48
C ASN A 30 12.64 -15.97 -5.05
N ALA A 31 12.65 -14.71 -4.59
CA ALA A 31 12.05 -14.34 -3.30
C ALA A 31 10.54 -14.03 -3.40
N LEU A 32 10.02 -13.80 -4.61
CA LEU A 32 8.62 -13.43 -4.85
C LEU A 32 7.69 -14.64 -5.07
N ALA A 33 8.22 -15.85 -5.20
CA ALA A 33 7.42 -17.06 -5.44
C ALA A 33 6.71 -17.60 -4.18
N ARG A 34 6.96 -17.03 -2.99
CA ARG A 34 6.42 -17.54 -1.71
C ARG A 34 5.12 -16.86 -1.24
N VAL A 35 4.60 -15.87 -1.97
CA VAL A 35 3.44 -15.07 -1.53
C VAL A 35 2.25 -15.11 -2.50
N LEU A 36 2.26 -16.02 -3.48
CA LEU A 36 1.15 -16.16 -4.43
C LEU A 36 0.60 -17.60 -4.44
N PRO A 37 -0.72 -17.79 -4.23
CA PRO A 37 -1.36 -19.08 -4.47
C PRO A 37 -1.38 -19.39 -5.98
N GLU A 38 -0.59 -20.37 -6.35
CA GLU A 38 -0.80 -21.40 -7.38
C GLU A 38 -1.89 -21.15 -8.46
N GLU A 39 -1.49 -20.56 -9.59
CA GLU A 39 -2.23 -20.60 -10.86
C GLU A 39 -1.26 -21.03 -11.98
N ARG A 40 -1.25 -22.35 -12.24
CA ARG A 40 -1.03 -23.09 -13.50
C ARG A 40 -0.07 -22.50 -14.55
N GLN A 41 1.13 -23.07 -14.61
CA GLN A 41 2.05 -22.97 -15.76
C GLN A 41 1.63 -23.92 -16.91
N PRO A 42 1.71 -23.49 -18.18
CA PRO A 42 1.61 -24.40 -19.32
C PRO A 42 2.93 -25.11 -19.63
N VAL A 43 2.80 -26.37 -20.03
CA VAL A 43 3.83 -27.36 -20.36
C VAL A 43 4.73 -26.89 -21.51
N VAL A 44 6.04 -26.87 -21.28
CA VAL A 44 7.07 -26.83 -22.34
C VAL A 44 7.23 -28.23 -22.89
N VAL A 45 6.85 -28.43 -24.16
CA VAL A 45 7.21 -29.62 -24.94
C VAL A 45 8.48 -29.32 -25.70
N SER A 46 9.56 -30.02 -25.34
CA SER A 46 10.80 -30.08 -26.10
C SER A 46 10.56 -30.76 -27.45
N ARG A 47 10.94 -30.12 -28.56
CA ARG A 47 11.05 -30.77 -29.87
C ARG A 47 12.50 -30.73 -30.31
N GLY A 48 13.09 -31.92 -30.40
CA GLY A 48 14.49 -32.16 -30.72
C GLY A 48 14.88 -31.81 -32.16
N GLU A 49 16.15 -31.44 -32.26
CA GLU A 49 17.16 -31.78 -33.26
C GLU A 49 16.68 -32.24 -34.65
N ALA A 50 17.05 -31.47 -35.67
CA ALA A 50 17.42 -31.98 -36.99
C ALA A 50 18.47 -31.04 -37.62
N GLU A 51 19.62 -31.62 -37.94
CA GLU A 51 20.74 -31.02 -38.66
C GLU A 51 20.42 -30.67 -40.13
N PRO A 52 21.25 -29.83 -40.79
CA PRO A 52 21.06 -29.38 -42.16
C PRO A 52 21.70 -30.34 -43.18
N GLN A 53 21.02 -30.58 -44.30
CA GLN A 53 21.63 -31.18 -45.50
C GLN A 53 21.67 -30.18 -46.66
N ASP A 54 22.84 -30.08 -47.29
CA ASP A 54 23.18 -29.24 -48.43
C ASP A 54 22.44 -29.61 -49.75
N PRO A 55 22.34 -28.67 -50.71
CA PRO A 55 21.61 -28.85 -51.95
C PRO A 55 22.47 -29.43 -53.08
N PRO A 56 21.92 -30.15 -54.07
CA PRO A 56 22.62 -30.42 -55.32
C PRO A 56 22.32 -29.33 -56.36
N GLN A 57 23.40 -28.80 -56.92
CA GLN A 57 23.46 -28.00 -58.13
C GLN A 57 22.78 -28.71 -59.32
N ARG A 58 22.09 -27.95 -60.16
CA ARG A 58 21.98 -28.28 -61.58
C ARG A 58 22.32 -27.07 -62.46
N THR A 59 23.25 -27.36 -63.35
CA THR A 59 23.79 -26.58 -64.44
C THR A 59 22.75 -26.30 -65.52
N GLY A 60 23.01 -25.23 -66.28
CA GLY A 60 22.06 -24.61 -67.20
C GLY A 60 21.78 -25.34 -68.52
N GLY A 61 20.91 -24.70 -69.29
CA GLY A 61 20.57 -25.04 -70.67
C GLY A 61 19.44 -24.13 -71.16
N ALA A 62 19.74 -23.23 -72.09
CA ALA A 62 18.80 -22.31 -72.72
C ALA A 62 18.00 -23.01 -73.84
N THR A 63 16.71 -22.72 -74.01
CA THR A 63 16.05 -22.51 -75.32
C THR A 63 14.69 -21.82 -75.14
N GLN A 64 14.23 -21.20 -76.21
CA GLN A 64 13.26 -20.11 -76.32
C GLN A 64 11.78 -20.55 -76.30
N SER A 65 10.94 -19.56 -75.96
CA SER A 65 9.56 -19.29 -76.43
C SER A 65 8.54 -20.43 -76.51
N GLU A 66 7.45 -20.32 -75.74
CA GLU A 66 6.09 -20.66 -76.19
C GLU A 66 5.03 -20.09 -75.20
N ASP A 67 4.21 -19.20 -75.75
CA ASP A 67 2.76 -19.03 -75.61
C ASP A 67 2.05 -18.79 -74.25
N ASP A 68 1.47 -17.59 -74.17
CA ASP A 68 0.06 -17.28 -73.85
C ASP A 68 -0.83 -18.43 -73.35
N ALA A 69 -0.64 -18.86 -72.11
CA ALA A 69 -1.61 -19.74 -71.42
C ALA A 69 -1.59 -19.65 -69.88
N SER A 70 -1.20 -18.52 -69.30
CA SER A 70 -1.29 -18.30 -67.84
C SER A 70 -2.00 -16.99 -67.48
N LEU A 71 -3.15 -16.78 -68.13
CA LEU A 71 -4.25 -16.07 -67.50
C LEU A 71 -4.74 -16.88 -66.27
N SER A 72 -5.59 -16.26 -65.45
CA SER A 72 -6.58 -16.90 -64.57
C SER A 72 -6.24 -17.37 -63.14
N ASN A 73 -4.98 -17.53 -62.70
CA ASN A 73 -4.72 -18.04 -61.33
C ASN A 73 -4.61 -17.00 -60.19
N LEU A 74 -4.71 -15.70 -60.49
CA LEU A 74 -4.52 -14.64 -59.49
C LEU A 74 -5.84 -14.10 -58.86
N ARG A 75 -7.00 -14.68 -59.17
CA ARG A 75 -8.32 -14.13 -58.72
C ARG A 75 -9.29 -15.17 -58.12
N HIS A 76 -8.81 -16.16 -57.38
CA HIS A 76 -9.68 -17.17 -56.74
C HIS A 76 -9.76 -17.12 -55.20
N THR A 77 -9.42 -16.00 -54.56
CA THR A 77 -9.38 -15.95 -53.08
C THR A 77 -10.69 -15.52 -52.39
N TYR A 78 -11.79 -15.27 -53.10
CA TYR A 78 -13.07 -14.95 -52.45
C TYR A 78 -14.26 -15.56 -53.21
N GLN A 79 -14.63 -16.79 -52.87
CA GLN A 79 -15.92 -17.37 -53.25
C GLN A 79 -16.88 -17.25 -52.07
N VAL A 80 -17.71 -16.21 -52.07
CA VAL A 80 -18.78 -16.01 -51.07
C VAL A 80 -19.85 -17.08 -51.30
N HIS A 81 -19.91 -18.07 -50.43
CA HIS A 81 -20.98 -19.07 -50.44
C HIS A 81 -22.20 -18.48 -49.72
N GLN A 82 -23.18 -17.97 -50.47
CA GLN A 82 -24.52 -17.71 -49.92
C GLN A 82 -25.33 -19.00 -49.96
N THR A 83 -25.62 -19.59 -48.80
CA THR A 83 -26.65 -20.63 -48.65
C THR A 83 -27.59 -20.25 -47.51
N HIS A 84 -28.65 -19.52 -47.84
CA HIS A 84 -29.84 -19.50 -46.99
C HIS A 84 -30.87 -20.44 -47.61
N LYS A 85 -30.98 -21.66 -47.07
CA LYS A 85 -32.25 -22.39 -47.06
C LYS A 85 -32.75 -22.40 -45.62
N ARG A 86 -33.87 -21.72 -45.38
CA ARG A 86 -34.60 -21.70 -44.11
C ARG A 86 -35.22 -23.10 -43.88
N PRO A 87 -34.96 -23.79 -42.76
CA PRO A 87 -35.65 -25.03 -42.41
C PRO A 87 -37.14 -24.77 -42.09
N PRO A 88 -38.05 -25.73 -42.34
CA PRO A 88 -39.46 -25.60 -41.98
C PRO A 88 -39.64 -25.64 -40.45
N LEU A 89 -40.54 -24.80 -39.95
CA LEU A 89 -40.90 -24.67 -38.53
C LEU A 89 -41.49 -25.99 -37.98
N PRO A 90 -41.05 -26.47 -36.81
CA PRO A 90 -41.68 -27.60 -36.13
C PRO A 90 -43.05 -27.22 -35.57
N ASP A 91 -43.99 -28.14 -35.72
CA ASP A 91 -45.36 -28.11 -35.20
C ASP A 91 -45.36 -28.05 -33.66
N PHE A 92 -46.03 -27.03 -33.11
CA PHE A 92 -46.08 -26.73 -31.69
C PHE A 92 -47.01 -27.72 -30.96
N LYS A 93 -46.44 -28.72 -30.28
CA LYS A 93 -47.09 -29.33 -29.10
C LYS A 93 -46.60 -28.61 -27.87
N GLU A 94 -47.30 -27.54 -27.55
CA GLU A 94 -46.87 -26.49 -26.64
C GLU A 94 -47.82 -26.40 -25.45
N GLU A 95 -48.07 -27.52 -24.74
CA GLU A 95 -49.09 -27.53 -23.68
C GLU A 95 -48.67 -28.10 -22.31
N GLU A 96 -47.44 -28.56 -22.10
CA GLU A 96 -47.04 -29.03 -20.75
C GLU A 96 -45.63 -28.61 -20.30
N ASN A 97 -45.05 -27.62 -20.98
CA ASN A 97 -43.76 -27.05 -20.58
C ASN A 97 -43.69 -25.60 -21.08
N ILE A 98 -44.61 -24.77 -20.58
CA ILE A 98 -44.63 -23.33 -20.89
C ILE A 98 -43.83 -22.57 -19.82
N ALA A 99 -43.90 -22.99 -18.56
CA ALA A 99 -43.18 -22.35 -17.45
C ALA A 99 -41.66 -22.58 -17.49
N GLU A 100 -41.19 -23.81 -17.76
CA GLU A 100 -39.74 -24.08 -17.89
C GLU A 100 -39.19 -23.45 -19.18
N ARG A 101 -39.94 -23.51 -20.29
CA ARG A 101 -39.55 -22.91 -21.58
C ARG A 101 -39.47 -21.38 -21.55
N ILE A 102 -40.36 -20.70 -20.82
CA ILE A 102 -40.28 -19.25 -20.59
C ILE A 102 -39.04 -18.87 -19.75
N ASP A 103 -38.60 -19.75 -18.85
CA ASP A 103 -37.41 -19.52 -18.01
C ASP A 103 -36.10 -20.00 -18.65
N LEU A 104 -36.17 -20.89 -19.65
CA LEU A 104 -35.05 -21.42 -20.44
C LEU A 104 -34.77 -20.54 -21.68
N GLU A 105 -35.79 -20.03 -22.36
CA GLU A 105 -35.63 -19.13 -23.51
C GLU A 105 -34.72 -17.91 -23.23
N PRO A 106 -34.90 -17.13 -22.14
CA PRO A 106 -34.00 -16.03 -21.83
C PRO A 106 -32.60 -16.50 -21.46
N LYS A 107 -32.44 -17.68 -20.84
CA LYS A 107 -31.12 -18.23 -20.47
C LYS A 107 -30.35 -18.75 -21.67
N ASP A 108 -31.03 -19.38 -22.63
CA ASP A 108 -30.44 -19.84 -23.88
C ASP A 108 -30.06 -18.64 -24.75
N VAL A 109 -30.96 -17.65 -24.87
CA VAL A 109 -30.65 -16.39 -25.57
C VAL A 109 -29.47 -15.69 -24.91
N GLU A 110 -29.41 -15.63 -23.58
CA GLU A 110 -28.29 -15.02 -22.87
C GLU A 110 -26.99 -15.83 -23.03
N SER A 111 -27.06 -17.16 -23.09
CA SER A 111 -25.92 -18.03 -23.39
C SER A 111 -25.38 -17.81 -24.81
N TYR A 112 -26.26 -17.63 -25.81
CA TYR A 112 -25.85 -17.30 -27.17
C TYR A 112 -25.31 -15.87 -27.29
N ARG A 113 -25.92 -14.89 -26.60
CA ARG A 113 -25.40 -13.52 -26.53
C ARG A 113 -24.02 -13.48 -25.91
N SER A 114 -23.83 -14.18 -24.79
CA SER A 114 -22.52 -14.30 -24.14
C SER A 114 -21.48 -15.00 -25.03
N ALA A 115 -21.87 -16.06 -25.74
CA ALA A 115 -20.98 -16.72 -26.71
C ALA A 115 -20.63 -15.81 -27.91
N MET A 116 -21.58 -15.02 -28.41
CA MET A 116 -21.35 -14.04 -29.46
C MET A 116 -20.45 -12.90 -29.00
N ASP A 117 -20.66 -12.38 -27.78
CA ASP A 117 -19.81 -11.36 -27.17
C ASP A 117 -18.39 -11.89 -26.97
N LYS A 118 -18.25 -13.13 -26.50
CA LYS A 118 -16.95 -13.81 -26.37
C LYS A 118 -16.24 -13.96 -27.72
N MET A 119 -16.95 -14.38 -28.76
CA MET A 119 -16.37 -14.45 -30.11
C MET A 119 -16.04 -13.07 -30.68
N ALA A 120 -16.83 -12.04 -30.39
CA ALA A 120 -16.53 -10.68 -30.80
C ALA A 120 -15.25 -10.16 -30.12
N GLU A 121 -15.09 -10.41 -28.82
CA GLU A 121 -13.86 -10.15 -28.08
C GLU A 121 -12.67 -10.91 -28.69
N ASP A 122 -12.82 -12.20 -29.00
CA ASP A 122 -11.76 -13.02 -29.57
C ASP A 122 -11.39 -12.55 -31.00
N ILE A 123 -12.35 -12.13 -31.82
CA ILE A 123 -12.12 -11.55 -33.15
C ILE A 123 -11.36 -10.23 -33.02
N ILE A 124 -11.72 -9.37 -32.07
CA ILE A 124 -11.01 -8.11 -31.82
C ILE A 124 -9.59 -8.42 -31.34
N ALA A 125 -9.43 -9.31 -30.37
CA ALA A 125 -8.13 -9.71 -29.85
C ALA A 125 -7.22 -10.31 -30.93
N LEU A 126 -7.77 -11.15 -31.81
CA LEU A 126 -7.04 -11.73 -32.93
C LEU A 126 -6.65 -10.66 -33.96
N LYS A 127 -7.55 -9.73 -34.29
CA LYS A 127 -7.24 -8.61 -35.19
C LYS A 127 -6.14 -7.71 -34.62
N THR A 128 -6.20 -7.39 -33.33
CA THR A 128 -5.13 -6.65 -32.64
C THR A 128 -3.81 -7.43 -32.70
N ARG A 129 -3.84 -8.75 -32.46
CA ARG A 129 -2.65 -9.61 -32.56
C ARG A 129 -2.05 -9.60 -33.97
N VAL A 130 -2.88 -9.68 -35.00
CA VAL A 130 -2.43 -9.64 -36.40
C VAL A 130 -1.75 -8.32 -36.69
N VAL A 131 -2.36 -7.18 -36.31
CA VAL A 131 -1.74 -5.85 -36.49
C VAL A 131 -0.41 -5.76 -35.73
N THR A 132 -0.32 -6.26 -34.49
CA THR A 132 0.94 -6.27 -33.74
C THR A 132 2.00 -7.15 -34.42
N LEU A 133 1.63 -8.34 -34.89
CA LEU A 133 2.53 -9.25 -35.57
C LEU A 133 2.95 -8.70 -36.95
N GLU A 134 2.08 -8.01 -37.66
CA GLU A 134 2.41 -7.33 -38.92
C GLU A 134 3.39 -6.18 -38.69
N ALA A 135 3.19 -5.39 -37.64
CA ALA A 135 4.13 -4.36 -37.24
C ALA A 135 5.47 -4.95 -36.80
N GLU A 136 5.47 -6.02 -36.02
CA GLU A 136 6.68 -6.76 -35.63
C GLU A 136 7.38 -7.40 -36.82
N ASN A 137 6.65 -7.98 -37.77
CA ASN A 137 7.22 -8.59 -38.97
C ASN A 137 7.80 -7.51 -39.89
N SER A 138 7.13 -6.36 -40.02
CA SER A 138 7.67 -5.20 -40.73
C SER A 138 8.92 -4.64 -40.06
N ARG A 139 8.96 -4.62 -38.72
CA ARG A 139 10.14 -4.25 -37.94
C ARG A 139 11.27 -5.26 -38.15
N LEU A 140 11.00 -6.56 -37.99
CA LEU A 140 11.97 -7.63 -38.18
C LEU A 140 12.51 -7.68 -39.61
N ARG A 141 11.68 -7.39 -40.63
CA ARG A 141 12.12 -7.26 -42.02
C ARG A 141 13.02 -6.04 -42.20
N SER A 142 12.68 -4.90 -41.59
CA SER A 142 13.54 -3.71 -41.58
C SER A 142 14.87 -3.98 -40.88
N ASP A 143 14.84 -4.66 -39.72
CA ASP A 143 16.03 -5.04 -38.95
C ASP A 143 16.88 -6.06 -39.73
N LEU A 144 16.26 -7.06 -40.36
CA LEU A 144 16.95 -8.02 -41.23
C LEU A 144 17.54 -7.35 -42.47
N SER A 145 16.86 -6.35 -43.05
CA SER A 145 17.40 -5.55 -44.15
C SER A 145 18.61 -4.76 -43.68
N LEU A 146 18.51 -4.08 -42.54
CA LEU A 146 19.63 -3.35 -41.94
C LEU A 146 20.79 -4.30 -41.61
N HIS A 147 20.52 -5.49 -41.08
CA HIS A 147 21.54 -6.51 -40.81
C HIS A 147 22.11 -7.13 -42.08
N ARG A 148 21.32 -7.26 -43.15
CA ARG A 148 21.81 -7.66 -44.46
C ARG A 148 22.68 -6.57 -45.07
N ASP A 149 22.34 -5.30 -44.94
CA ASP A 149 23.12 -4.18 -45.45
C ASP A 149 24.42 -3.99 -44.64
N LEU A 150 24.33 -4.11 -43.32
CA LEU A 150 25.47 -4.14 -42.42
C LEU A 150 26.33 -5.39 -42.67
N GLY A 151 25.70 -6.55 -42.85
CA GLY A 151 26.35 -7.82 -43.14
C GLY A 151 27.01 -7.82 -44.51
N GLN A 152 26.39 -7.25 -45.54
CA GLN A 152 26.99 -7.03 -46.85
C GLN A 152 28.20 -6.08 -46.73
N GLN A 153 28.07 -4.98 -45.97
CA GLN A 153 29.18 -4.05 -45.71
C GLN A 153 30.27 -4.58 -44.76
N LEU A 154 30.00 -5.65 -44.00
CA LEU A 154 30.93 -6.26 -43.04
C LEU A 154 31.51 -7.58 -43.56
N LEU A 155 30.82 -8.25 -44.49
CA LEU A 155 31.19 -9.54 -45.12
C LEU A 155 31.71 -9.39 -46.54
N ASP A 156 31.73 -8.18 -47.12
CA ASP A 156 32.70 -7.82 -48.16
C ASP A 156 34.11 -7.72 -47.52
N ASP A 157 34.49 -8.76 -46.77
CA ASP A 157 35.81 -9.08 -46.20
C ASP A 157 36.82 -9.44 -47.32
N THR A 158 36.68 -8.79 -48.48
CA THR A 158 37.59 -8.79 -49.63
C THR A 158 37.78 -7.33 -50.03
N ASP A 159 38.80 -6.59 -49.61
CA ASP A 159 39.89 -6.84 -48.69
C ASP A 159 40.24 -5.47 -48.09
N ILE A 160 40.63 -5.37 -46.81
CA ILE A 160 41.31 -4.15 -46.31
C ILE A 160 42.53 -3.81 -47.20
N ASP A 161 43.10 -4.82 -47.88
CA ASP A 161 44.24 -4.72 -48.80
C ASP A 161 43.86 -4.38 -50.27
N VAL A 162 42.58 -4.49 -50.65
CA VAL A 162 42.04 -4.18 -52.01
C VAL A 162 41.21 -2.90 -51.98
N MET A 163 40.70 -2.52 -50.81
CA MET A 163 40.10 -1.22 -50.57
C MET A 163 41.12 -0.12 -50.83
N THR A 164 40.71 0.85 -51.63
CA THR A 164 41.49 2.05 -51.84
C THR A 164 41.59 2.85 -50.54
N LYS A 165 42.66 3.64 -50.41
CA LYS A 165 42.86 4.55 -49.25
C LYS A 165 41.64 5.46 -48.97
N ALA A 166 40.87 5.79 -50.00
CA ALA A 166 39.65 6.59 -49.89
C ALA A 166 38.52 5.80 -49.20
N GLU A 167 38.25 4.57 -49.62
CA GLU A 167 37.19 3.73 -49.04
C GLU A 167 37.47 3.39 -47.57
N ILE A 168 38.74 3.15 -47.21
CA ILE A 168 39.15 2.97 -45.80
C ILE A 168 38.91 4.25 -45.00
N ALA A 169 39.23 5.42 -45.57
CA ALA A 169 38.98 6.70 -44.92
C ALA A 169 37.49 6.97 -44.70
N ASP A 170 36.64 6.63 -45.67
CA ASP A 170 35.19 6.75 -45.59
C ASP A 170 34.60 5.80 -44.54
N ARG A 171 35.11 4.56 -44.45
CA ARG A 171 34.72 3.61 -43.39
C ARG A 171 35.12 4.11 -42.00
N ILE A 172 36.33 4.66 -41.86
CA ILE A 172 36.79 5.28 -40.60
C ILE A 172 35.90 6.49 -40.27
N ALA A 173 35.56 7.32 -41.24
CA ALA A 173 34.68 8.47 -41.05
C ALA A 173 33.27 8.03 -40.61
N TYR A 174 32.72 6.98 -41.23
CA TYR A 174 31.43 6.40 -40.87
C TYR A 174 31.44 5.84 -39.45
N LEU A 175 32.44 5.01 -39.09
CA LEU A 175 32.54 4.46 -37.74
C LEU A 175 32.71 5.56 -36.67
N LYS A 176 33.50 6.59 -36.97
CA LYS A 176 33.64 7.77 -36.10
C LYS A 176 32.31 8.51 -35.93
N PHE A 177 31.57 8.70 -37.03
CA PHE A 177 30.26 9.34 -37.00
C PHE A 177 29.26 8.53 -36.16
N THR A 178 29.17 7.23 -36.39
CA THR A 178 28.29 6.34 -35.63
C THR A 178 28.66 6.33 -34.15
N LEU A 179 29.95 6.20 -33.82
CA LEU A 179 30.42 6.24 -32.43
C LEU A 179 30.11 7.58 -31.75
N ALA A 180 30.29 8.69 -32.44
CA ALA A 180 29.91 10.01 -31.93
C ALA A 180 28.39 10.09 -31.71
N SER A 181 27.57 9.57 -32.63
CA SER A 181 26.12 9.54 -32.49
C SER A 181 25.64 8.66 -31.32
N GLU A 182 26.29 7.52 -31.09
CA GLU A 182 26.00 6.66 -29.93
C GLU A 182 26.47 7.32 -28.62
N THR A 183 27.60 8.03 -28.66
CA THR A 183 28.10 8.79 -27.49
C THR A 183 27.14 9.92 -27.10
N THR A 184 26.55 10.63 -28.06
CA THR A 184 25.56 11.67 -27.75
C THR A 184 24.25 11.07 -27.24
N LYS A 185 23.76 9.96 -27.81
CA LYS A 185 22.60 9.23 -27.27
C LYS A 185 22.84 8.74 -25.84
N ALA A 186 24.02 8.19 -25.55
CA ALA A 186 24.37 7.78 -24.19
C ALA A 186 24.41 8.98 -23.22
N ALA A 187 24.86 10.15 -23.67
CA ALA A 187 24.82 11.36 -22.88
C ALA A 187 23.39 11.83 -22.60
N THR A 188 22.51 11.85 -23.60
CA THR A 188 21.09 12.24 -23.40
C THR A 188 20.34 11.26 -22.49
N HIS A 189 20.62 9.96 -22.59
CA HIS A 189 20.09 8.98 -21.64
C HIS A 189 20.58 9.24 -20.21
N ARG A 190 21.85 9.58 -20.02
CA ARG A 190 22.40 9.95 -18.71
C ARG A 190 21.70 11.19 -18.14
N ASP A 191 21.50 12.22 -18.96
CA ASP A 191 20.78 13.43 -18.55
C ASP A 191 19.33 13.12 -18.18
N LYS A 192 18.66 12.25 -18.94
CA LYS A 192 17.29 11.83 -18.63
C LYS A 192 17.20 11.05 -17.32
N VAL A 193 18.15 10.15 -17.06
CA VAL A 193 18.24 9.44 -15.78
C VAL A 193 18.44 10.42 -14.63
N GLN A 194 19.33 11.41 -14.77
CA GLN A 194 19.55 12.43 -13.75
C GLN A 194 18.30 13.29 -13.51
N GLN A 195 17.59 13.68 -14.57
CA GLN A 195 16.32 14.40 -14.46
C GLN A 195 15.27 13.59 -13.69
N LEU A 196 15.08 12.31 -14.06
CA LEU A 196 14.14 11.42 -13.40
C LEU A 196 14.51 11.17 -11.94
N GLN A 197 15.80 11.04 -11.63
CA GLN A 197 16.27 10.92 -10.25
C GLN A 197 15.96 12.18 -9.43
N ASN A 198 16.18 13.38 -9.99
CA ASN A 198 15.86 14.64 -9.33
C ASN A 198 14.35 14.83 -9.13
N GLU A 199 13.53 14.37 -10.08
CA GLU A 199 12.07 14.33 -9.94
C GLU A 199 11.63 13.36 -8.85
N LEU A 200 12.25 12.18 -8.77
CA LEU A 200 11.96 11.20 -7.72
C LEU A 200 12.31 11.74 -6.32
N ILE A 201 13.47 12.40 -6.17
CA ILE A 201 13.85 13.05 -4.91
C ILE A 201 12.80 14.09 -4.51
N ARG A 202 12.44 15.00 -5.44
CA ARG A 202 11.40 16.01 -5.17
C ARG A 202 10.06 15.40 -4.80
N ARG A 203 9.63 14.35 -5.50
CA ARG A 203 8.37 13.65 -5.18
C ARG A 203 8.44 12.99 -3.80
N ASN A 204 9.55 12.35 -3.46
CA ASN A 204 9.74 11.73 -2.16
C ASN A 204 9.75 12.75 -1.02
N ASP A 205 10.36 13.92 -1.23
CA ASP A 205 10.34 14.99 -0.23
C ASP A 205 8.94 15.58 -0.07
N ASN A 206 8.19 15.78 -1.17
CA ASN A 206 6.78 16.17 -1.10
C ASN A 206 5.95 15.12 -0.34
N GLU A 207 6.16 13.83 -0.58
CA GLU A 207 5.49 12.75 0.13
C GLU A 207 5.77 12.78 1.64
N LYS A 208 7.02 13.04 2.05
CA LYS A 208 7.37 13.23 3.48
C LYS A 208 6.60 14.40 4.09
N GLU A 209 6.46 15.51 3.39
CA GLU A 209 5.67 16.65 3.87
C GLU A 209 4.18 16.32 3.96
N TYR A 210 3.61 15.59 3.01
CA TYR A 210 2.22 15.10 3.11
C TYR A 210 2.01 14.19 4.32
N VAL A 211 2.95 13.29 4.61
CA VAL A 211 2.89 12.43 5.80
C VAL A 211 2.95 13.25 7.10
N LYS A 212 3.80 14.28 7.17
CA LYS A 212 3.83 15.20 8.32
C LYS A 212 2.52 15.95 8.48
N LEU A 213 1.97 16.46 7.37
CA LEU A 213 0.70 17.17 7.36
C LEU A 213 -0.47 16.27 7.80
N GLN A 214 -0.49 15.02 7.34
CA GLN A 214 -1.47 14.03 7.76
C GLN A 214 -1.40 13.75 9.27
N LYS A 215 -0.19 13.61 9.83
CA LYS A 215 -0.01 13.44 11.28
C LYS A 215 -0.51 14.66 12.06
N ALA A 216 -0.17 15.87 11.62
CA ALA A 216 -0.65 17.09 12.26
C ALA A 216 -2.19 17.22 12.22
N TYR A 217 -2.81 16.84 11.10
CA TYR A 217 -4.27 16.81 10.99
C TYR A 217 -4.91 15.80 11.96
N GLN A 218 -4.34 14.59 12.07
CA GLN A 218 -4.78 13.56 13.01
C GLN A 218 -4.69 14.07 14.46
N GLU A 219 -3.55 14.66 14.83
CA GLU A 219 -3.36 15.25 16.16
C GLU A 219 -4.39 16.37 16.42
N GLN A 220 -4.64 17.23 15.44
CA GLN A 220 -5.66 18.28 15.54
C GLN A 220 -7.06 17.69 15.76
N GLN A 221 -7.43 16.64 15.04
CA GLN A 221 -8.73 15.99 15.17
C GLN A 221 -8.91 15.37 16.56
N GLU A 222 -7.88 14.74 17.11
CA GLU A 222 -7.89 14.21 18.47
C GLU A 222 -8.04 15.31 19.53
N GLN A 223 -7.41 16.46 19.32
CA GLN A 223 -7.58 17.62 20.21
C GLN A 223 -9.02 18.14 20.16
N VAL A 224 -9.63 18.21 18.96
CA VAL A 224 -11.03 18.62 18.80
C VAL A 224 -11.96 17.64 19.52
N GLN A 225 -11.77 16.32 19.36
CA GLN A 225 -12.56 15.32 20.09
C GLN A 225 -12.41 15.44 21.60
N ARG A 226 -11.18 15.67 22.09
CA ARG A 226 -10.93 15.93 23.52
C ARG A 226 -11.68 17.16 24.01
N CYS A 227 -11.69 18.25 23.24
CA CYS A 227 -12.47 19.44 23.56
C CYS A 227 -13.98 19.15 23.57
N GLN A 228 -14.50 18.40 22.60
CA GLN A 228 -15.91 17.99 22.56
C GLN A 228 -16.30 17.16 23.79
N CYS A 229 -15.47 16.18 24.18
CA CYS A 229 -15.67 15.40 25.41
C CYS A 229 -15.68 16.29 26.67
N ARG A 230 -14.77 17.28 26.74
CA ARG A 230 -14.75 18.25 27.86
C ARG A 230 -16.03 19.09 27.90
N VAL A 231 -16.50 19.57 26.74
CA VAL A 231 -17.76 20.33 26.63
C VAL A 231 -18.94 19.47 27.08
N ALA A 232 -19.03 18.21 26.65
CA ALA A 232 -20.09 17.30 27.07
C ALA A 232 -20.07 17.05 28.60
N LYS A 233 -18.87 16.88 29.19
CA LYS A 233 -18.72 16.75 30.64
C LYS A 233 -19.18 18.01 31.38
N VAL A 234 -18.81 19.20 30.89
CA VAL A 234 -19.24 20.47 31.48
C VAL A 234 -20.76 20.62 31.39
N ALA A 235 -21.38 20.29 30.25
CA ALA A 235 -22.84 20.31 30.11
C ALA A 235 -23.55 19.36 31.10
N GLY A 236 -22.98 18.18 31.35
CA GLY A 236 -23.47 17.26 32.37
C GLY A 236 -23.39 17.85 33.78
N LEU A 237 -22.27 18.48 34.12
CA LEU A 237 -22.10 19.16 35.41
C LEU A 237 -23.06 20.35 35.55
N GLU A 238 -23.22 21.17 34.52
CA GLU A 238 -24.20 22.27 34.50
C GLU A 238 -25.62 21.78 34.75
N ALA A 239 -26.01 20.63 34.18
CA ALA A 239 -27.30 20.01 34.47
C ALA A 239 -27.43 19.60 35.94
N THR A 240 -26.37 19.05 36.54
CA THR A 240 -26.38 18.73 37.98
C THR A 240 -26.46 19.97 38.86
N VAL A 241 -25.78 21.06 38.51
CA VAL A 241 -25.86 22.34 39.23
C VAL A 241 -27.27 22.91 39.15
N LYS A 242 -27.89 22.93 37.97
CA LYS A 242 -29.30 23.35 37.82
C LYS A 242 -30.26 22.51 38.66
N GLN A 243 -30.02 21.20 38.75
CA GLN A 243 -30.82 20.32 39.60
C GLN A 243 -30.61 20.61 41.08
N GLN A 244 -29.37 20.90 41.51
CA GLN A 244 -29.06 21.32 42.87
C GLN A 244 -29.70 22.67 43.21
N GLU A 245 -29.63 23.67 42.34
CA GLU A 245 -30.30 24.97 42.48
C GLU A 245 -31.80 24.79 42.73
N LYS A 246 -32.46 23.89 41.98
CA LYS A 246 -33.89 23.58 42.18
C LYS A 246 -34.19 22.91 43.52
N VAL A 247 -33.27 22.09 44.04
CA VAL A 247 -33.42 21.49 45.38
C VAL A 247 -33.25 22.55 46.45
N ILE A 248 -32.26 23.44 46.31
CA ILE A 248 -32.03 24.57 47.22
C ILE A 248 -33.27 25.46 47.27
N GLU A 249 -33.81 25.86 46.13
CA GLU A 249 -35.03 26.69 46.06
C GLU A 249 -36.23 26.03 46.78
N LYS A 250 -36.39 24.71 46.66
CA LYS A 250 -37.43 23.97 47.39
C LYS A 250 -37.18 23.94 48.89
N LEU A 251 -35.93 23.77 49.32
CA LEU A 251 -35.54 23.78 50.73
C LEU A 251 -35.74 25.16 51.35
N GLU A 252 -35.40 26.23 50.62
CA GLU A 252 -35.62 27.61 51.03
C GLU A 252 -37.12 27.88 51.21
N LYS A 253 -37.95 27.54 50.23
CA LYS A 253 -39.43 27.67 50.35
C LYS A 253 -39.99 26.85 51.52
N ALA A 254 -39.50 25.62 51.72
CA ALA A 254 -39.94 24.81 52.85
C ALA A 254 -39.53 25.44 54.19
N SER A 255 -38.37 26.09 54.26
CA SER A 255 -37.92 26.83 55.43
C SER A 255 -38.68 28.14 55.66
N GLU A 256 -39.15 28.82 54.61
CA GLU A 256 -40.00 30.01 54.74
C GLU A 256 -41.42 29.65 55.21
N VAL A 257 -41.95 28.52 54.76
CA VAL A 257 -43.29 28.03 55.14
C VAL A 257 -43.27 27.32 56.51
N PHE A 258 -42.09 26.98 57.04
CA PHE A 258 -41.95 26.40 58.36
C PHE A 258 -42.20 27.47 59.45
N PRO A 259 -43.20 27.30 60.33
CA PRO A 259 -43.54 28.31 61.33
C PRO A 259 -42.33 28.68 62.21
N GLU A 260 -42.06 29.98 62.39
CA GLU A 260 -40.94 30.42 63.25
C GLU A 260 -41.06 29.89 64.68
N GLU A 261 -42.28 29.73 65.18
CA GLU A 261 -42.56 29.15 66.51
C GLU A 261 -42.09 27.70 66.61
N ASP A 262 -42.37 26.89 65.60
CA ASP A 262 -41.89 25.50 65.53
C ASP A 262 -40.37 25.46 65.38
N ARG A 263 -39.77 26.41 64.65
CA ARG A 263 -38.31 26.54 64.50
C ARG A 263 -37.62 26.87 65.82
N HIS A 264 -38.14 27.85 66.56
CA HIS A 264 -37.60 28.25 67.86
C HIS A 264 -37.78 27.13 68.89
N LEU A 265 -38.92 26.45 68.89
CA LEU A 265 -39.16 25.30 69.75
C LEU A 265 -38.18 24.16 69.47
N LEU A 266 -37.94 23.87 68.19
CA LEU A 266 -37.02 22.79 67.80
C LEU A 266 -35.57 23.14 68.18
N LEU A 267 -35.14 24.39 67.97
CA LEU A 267 -33.82 24.86 68.38
C LEU A 267 -33.63 24.74 69.90
N HIS A 268 -34.59 25.22 70.69
CA HIS A 268 -34.54 25.10 72.15
C HIS A 268 -34.49 23.63 72.61
N LYS A 269 -35.22 22.72 71.95
CA LYS A 269 -35.15 21.28 72.24
C LYS A 269 -33.75 20.71 71.98
N VAL A 270 -33.11 21.10 70.87
CA VAL A 270 -31.75 20.70 70.53
C VAL A 270 -30.76 21.23 71.58
N GLU A 271 -30.84 22.52 71.92
CA GLU A 271 -29.98 23.13 72.94
C GLU A 271 -30.14 22.46 74.31
N THR A 272 -31.39 22.13 74.69
CA THR A 272 -31.68 21.42 75.95
C THR A 272 -31.11 20.00 75.93
N SER A 273 -31.27 19.27 74.81
CA SER A 273 -30.69 17.93 74.69
C SER A 273 -29.16 17.96 74.69
N ASP A 274 -28.54 18.94 74.05
CA ASP A 274 -27.08 19.09 74.02
C ASP A 274 -26.54 19.43 75.41
N ALA A 275 -27.20 20.31 76.15
CA ALA A 275 -26.84 20.60 77.54
C ALA A 275 -26.94 19.34 78.41
N ARG A 276 -28.01 18.55 78.24
CA ARG A 276 -28.19 17.28 78.94
C ARG A 276 -27.13 16.24 78.58
N ILE A 277 -26.77 16.12 77.29
CA ILE A 277 -25.70 15.23 76.83
C ILE A 277 -24.38 15.62 77.52
N ARG A 278 -24.00 16.90 77.49
CA ARG A 278 -22.78 17.38 78.15
C ARG A 278 -22.77 17.08 79.64
N THR A 279 -23.89 17.27 80.35
CA THR A 279 -23.97 16.90 81.78
C THR A 279 -23.78 15.39 81.98
N LEU A 280 -24.43 14.56 81.17
CA LEU A 280 -24.26 13.11 81.26
C LEU A 280 -22.83 12.66 80.92
N GLU A 281 -22.18 13.30 79.96
CA GLU A 281 -20.77 13.08 79.63
C GLU A 281 -19.87 13.41 80.82
N THR A 282 -20.03 14.58 81.45
CA THR A 282 -19.25 14.94 82.65
C THR A 282 -19.48 13.98 83.82
N GLN A 283 -20.73 13.55 84.05
CA GLN A 283 -21.04 12.56 85.08
C GLN A 283 -20.42 11.21 84.76
N LEU A 284 -20.40 10.80 83.50
CA LEU A 284 -19.77 9.56 83.08
C LEU A 284 -18.25 9.62 83.28
N GLU A 285 -17.61 10.73 82.91
CA GLU A 285 -16.19 10.96 83.15
C GLU A 285 -15.82 10.92 84.64
N GLU A 286 -16.60 11.60 85.49
CA GLU A 286 -16.41 11.60 86.94
C GLU A 286 -16.61 10.21 87.55
N ASN A 287 -17.66 9.48 87.12
CA ASN A 287 -17.90 8.11 87.57
C ASN A 287 -16.77 7.16 87.14
N CYS A 288 -16.29 7.27 85.90
CA CYS A 288 -15.15 6.49 85.44
C CYS A 288 -13.88 6.81 86.24
N ARG A 289 -13.66 8.08 86.59
CA ARG A 289 -12.54 8.51 87.44
C ARG A 289 -12.64 7.93 88.85
N LEU A 290 -13.77 8.11 89.52
CA LEU A 290 -14.02 7.58 90.86
C LEU A 290 -13.88 6.06 90.90
N TRP A 291 -14.45 5.35 89.93
CA TRP A 291 -14.28 3.91 89.82
C TRP A 291 -12.82 3.51 89.63
N GLY A 292 -12.05 4.28 88.84
CA GLY A 292 -10.61 4.09 88.70
C GLY A 292 -9.86 4.28 90.02
N GLU A 293 -10.20 5.31 90.78
CA GLU A 293 -9.64 5.60 92.12
C GLU A 293 -9.99 4.50 93.12
N GLU A 294 -11.27 4.13 93.26
CA GLU A 294 -11.73 3.05 94.14
C GLU A 294 -11.09 1.70 93.79
N LYS A 295 -11.00 1.38 92.49
CA LYS A 295 -10.32 0.18 92.01
C LYS A 295 -8.84 0.20 92.40
N GLN A 296 -8.16 1.33 92.24
CA GLN A 296 -6.76 1.47 92.61
C GLN A 296 -6.55 1.39 94.13
N GLU A 297 -7.45 1.99 94.92
CA GLU A 297 -7.45 1.88 96.37
C GLU A 297 -7.65 0.43 96.83
N MET A 298 -8.63 -0.28 96.26
CA MET A 298 -8.85 -1.71 96.55
C MET A 298 -7.62 -2.55 96.21
N LEU A 299 -6.99 -2.32 95.06
CA LEU A 299 -5.73 -3.01 94.70
C LEU A 299 -4.61 -2.71 95.68
N THR A 300 -4.52 -1.46 96.15
CA THR A 300 -3.53 -1.04 97.15
C THR A 300 -3.75 -1.77 98.48
N ARG A 301 -4.98 -1.78 99.01
CA ARG A 301 -5.34 -2.51 100.26
C ARG A 301 -5.10 -4.03 100.15
N LEU A 302 -5.41 -4.63 99.01
CA LEU A 302 -5.11 -6.05 98.75
C LEU A 302 -3.60 -6.32 98.68
N SER A 303 -2.81 -5.36 98.20
CA SER A 303 -1.35 -5.46 98.23
C SER A 303 -0.80 -5.30 99.65
N GLU A 304 -1.33 -4.38 100.46
CA GLU A 304 -0.89 -4.16 101.85
C GLU A 304 -1.19 -5.37 102.74
N THR A 305 -2.40 -5.93 102.64
CA THR A 305 -2.78 -7.18 103.35
C THR A 305 -1.94 -8.39 102.93
N ARG A 306 -1.50 -8.44 101.66
CA ARG A 306 -0.59 -9.50 101.17
C ARG A 306 0.84 -9.35 101.70
N HIS A 307 1.29 -8.14 102.00
CA HIS A 307 2.66 -7.85 102.46
C HIS A 307 2.79 -7.66 103.98
N GLY A 308 1.70 -7.79 104.75
CA GLY A 308 1.75 -7.98 106.20
C GLY A 308 2.17 -6.77 107.04
N LEU A 309 1.75 -5.56 106.65
CA LEU A 309 1.92 -4.35 107.47
C LEU A 309 0.54 -3.84 107.92
N GLY A 310 0.13 -4.21 109.13
CA GLY A 310 -1.03 -3.69 109.84
C GLY A 310 -0.65 -3.36 111.27
#